data_AF-A0A356W315-F1
#
_entry.id   AF-A0A356W315-F1
#
_cell.length_a   1.000
_cell.length_b   1.000
_cell.length_c   1.000
_cell.angle_alpha   90.00
_cell.angle_beta   90.00
_cell.angle_gamma   90.00
#
_symmetry.space_group_name_H-M   'P 1'
#
loop_
_entity.id
_entity.type
_entity.pdbx_description
1 polymer ?
#
loop_
_entity_poly.entity_id
_entity_poly.type
_entity_poly.pdbx_seq_one_letter_code
_entity_poly.pdbx_strand_id
1 'polypeptide(L)' 'GYYGDITEKQFLRIYEEANRLKGNTSENLIGLLESRLDAIVYRAKFVPTIFAARQFVNHGHV' A
#
# COMPACT_ATOMS: atom_id res chain seq x y z
N GLY A 1 -10.49 7.28 -2.57
CA GLY A 1 -9.60 7.16 -1.41
C GLY A 1 -8.23 6.72 -1.89
N TYR A 2 -7.15 7.39 -1.42
CA TYR A 2 -5.78 7.16 -1.89
C TYR A 2 -5.29 5.70 -1.75
N TYR A 3 -5.84 4.96 -0.79
CA TYR A 3 -5.49 3.55 -0.51
C TYR A 3 -6.66 2.59 -0.77
N GLY A 4 -7.57 2.96 -1.67
CA GLY A 4 -8.98 2.55 -1.76
C GLY A 4 -9.35 1.07 -1.90
N ASP A 5 -8.46 0.13 -1.57
CA ASP A 5 -8.73 -1.32 -1.60
C ASP A 5 -7.97 -2.08 -0.48
N ILE A 6 -7.67 -1.45 0.66
CA ILE A 6 -7.12 -2.16 1.83
C ILE A 6 -8.29 -2.66 2.69
N THR A 7 -8.35 -3.97 2.92
CA THR A 7 -9.29 -4.54 3.90
C THR A 7 -8.89 -4.16 5.32
N GLU A 8 -9.84 -4.05 6.24
CA GLU A 8 -9.55 -3.74 7.65
C GLU A 8 -8.50 -4.68 8.26
N LYS A 9 -8.57 -5.98 7.93
CA LYS A 9 -7.59 -6.98 8.36
C LYS A 9 -6.17 -6.70 7.83
N GLN A 10 -6.04 -6.26 6.58
CA GLN A 10 -4.75 -5.86 6.03
C GLN A 10 -4.25 -4.56 6.66
N PHE A 11 -5.13 -3.59 6.88
CA PHE A 11 -4.78 -2.35 7.55
C PHE A 11 -4.29 -2.59 8.97
N LEU A 12 -4.99 -3.44 9.74
CA LEU A 12 -4.59 -3.80 11.10
C LEU A 12 -3.18 -4.41 11.13
N ARG A 13 -2.86 -5.32 10.21
CA ARG A 13 -1.51 -5.90 10.10
C ARG A 13 -0.43 -4.87 9.80
N ILE A 14 -0.72 -3.93 8.90
CA ILE A 14 0.21 -2.84 8.57
C ILE A 14 0.39 -1.92 9.78
N TYR A 15 -0.68 -1.65 10.53
CA TYR A 15 -0.64 -0.85 11.75
C TYR A 15 0.16 -1.54 12.86
N GLU A 16 -0.06 -2.83 13.09
CA GLU A 16 0.73 -3.63 14.05
C GLU A 16 2.22 -3.61 13.70
N GLU A 17 2.54 -3.73 12.41
CA GLU A 17 3.92 -3.63 11.92
C GLU A 17 4.49 -2.22 12.11
N ALA A 18 3.73 -1.18 11.78
CA ALA A 18 4.14 0.21 11.99
C ALA A 18 4.45 0.51 13.46
N ASN A 19 3.66 -0.06 14.38
CA ASN A 19 3.82 0.08 15.82
C ASN A 19 5.01 -0.72 16.38
N ARG A 20 5.42 -1.79 15.69
CA ARG A 20 6.61 -2.59 16.03
C ARG A 20 7.91 -1.89 15.62
N LEU A 21 7.87 -1.08 14.57
CA LEU A 21 9.03 -0.32 14.09
C LEU A 21 9.39 0.80 15.07
N LYS A 22 10.69 1.07 15.23
CA LYS A 22 11.17 2.19 16.04
C LYS A 22 10.81 3.52 15.38
N GLY A 23 10.57 4.56 16.18
CA GLY A 23 10.25 5.91 15.68
C GLY A 23 8.77 6.25 15.79
N ASN A 24 8.30 7.15 14.93
CA ASN A 24 6.92 7.62 14.92
C ASN A 24 6.01 6.61 14.20
N THR A 25 5.06 6.00 14.92
CA THR A 25 4.12 5.01 14.37
C THR A 25 3.31 5.54 13.18
N SER A 26 2.93 6.82 13.18
CA SER A 26 2.18 7.43 12.08
C SER A 26 3.01 7.55 10.81
N GLU A 27 4.28 7.95 10.95
CA GLU A 27 5.22 8.02 9.82
C GLU A 27 5.53 6.63 9.28
N ASN A 28 5.76 5.66 10.18
CA ASN A 28 5.96 4.26 9.82
C ASN A 28 4.74 3.68 9.09
N LEU A 29 3.53 3.98 9.56
CA LEU A 29 2.29 3.53 8.92
C LEU A 29 2.16 4.09 7.50
N ILE A 30 2.34 5.40 7.32
CA ILE A 30 2.28 6.04 6.00
C ILE A 30 3.36 5.47 5.09
N GLY A 31 4.59 5.31 5.60
CA GLY A 31 5.70 4.71 4.85
C GLY A 31 5.39 3.29 4.37
N LEU A 32 4.86 2.44 5.24
CA LEU A 32 4.45 1.08 4.87
C LEU A 32 3.32 1.07 3.84
N LEU A 33 2.35 1.98 3.95
CA LEU A 33 1.25 2.10 3.01
C LEU A 33 1.71 2.53 1.61
N GLU A 34 2.64 3.49 1.52
CA GLU A 34 3.21 3.97 0.25
C GLU A 34 4.26 3.00 -0.33
N SER A 35 4.84 2.11 0.48
CA SER A 35 5.82 1.09 0.03
C SER A 35 5.18 -0.13 -0.63
N ARG A 36 3.83 -0.21 -0.65
CA ARG A 36 3.14 -1.33 -1.29
C ARG A 36 3.33 -1.27 -2.81
N LEU A 37 3.54 -2.43 -3.44
CA LEU A 37 3.83 -2.50 -4.87
C LEU A 37 2.72 -1.85 -5.73
N ASP A 38 1.45 -2.05 -5.39
CA ASP A 38 0.34 -1.41 -6.10
C ASP A 38 0.31 0.12 -5.93
N ALA A 39 0.71 0.63 -4.75
CA ALA A 39 0.87 2.06 -4.53
C ALA A 39 2.00 2.62 -5.39
N ILE A 40 3.15 1.95 -5.45
CA ILE A 40 4.30 2.33 -6.28
C ILE A 40 3.90 2.34 -7.77
N VAL A 41 3.27 1.27 -8.26
CA VAL A 41 2.81 1.15 -9.66
C VAL A 41 1.85 2.29 -10.04
N TYR A 42 0.92 2.63 -9.14
CA TYR A 42 0.00 3.76 -9.34
C TYR A 42 0.71 5.12 -9.30
N ARG A 43 1.60 5.35 -8.33
CA ARG A 43 2.36 6.60 -8.16
C ARG A 43 3.30 6.86 -9.33
N ALA A 44 3.92 5.82 -9.87
CA ALA A 44 4.79 5.87 -11.05
C ALA A 44 4.03 5.99 -12.39
N LYS A 45 2.69 6.08 -12.36
CA LYS A 45 1.84 6.29 -13.55
C LYS A 45 1.91 5.18 -14.60
N PHE A 46 2.29 3.96 -14.22
CA PHE A 46 2.20 2.78 -15.11
C PHE A 46 0.76 2.43 -15.49
N VAL A 47 -0.20 2.80 -14.65
CA VAL A 47 -1.63 2.52 -14.81
C VAL A 47 -2.46 3.71 -14.32
N PRO A 48 -3.68 3.91 -14.84
CA PRO A 48 -4.48 5.12 -14.58
C PRO A 48 -5.16 5.13 -13.20
N THR A 49 -5.34 3.97 -12.57
CA THR A 49 -6.08 3.85 -11.31
C THR A 49 -5.40 2.87 -10.34
N ILE A 50 -5.65 3.05 -9.04
CA ILE A 50 -5.16 2.13 -8.01
C ILE A 50 -5.72 0.71 -8.18
N PHE A 51 -6.95 0.58 -8.71
CA PHE A 51 -7.57 -0.72 -9.00
C PHE A 51 -6.85 -1.43 -10.16
N ALA A 52 -6.51 -0.69 -11.22
CA ALA A 52 -5.72 -1.24 -12.32
C ALA A 52 -4.31 -1.65 -11.86
N ALA A 53 -3.69 -0.91 -10.93
CA ALA A 53 -2.39 -1.27 -10.35
C ALA A 53 -2.43 -2.62 -9.64
N ARG A 54 -3.50 -2.89 -8.90
CA ARG A 54 -3.66 -4.16 -8.20
C ARG A 54 -3.95 -5.31 -9.14
N GLN A 55 -4.77 -5.08 -10.15
CA GLN A 55 -4.99 -6.08 -11.19
C GLN A 55 -3.68 -6.41 -11.90
N PHE A 56 -2.88 -5.39 -12.22
CA PHE A 56 -1.57 -5.51 -12.86
C PHE A 56 -0.59 -6.34 -12.01
N VAL A 57 -0.52 -6.05 -10.70
CA VAL A 57 0.28 -6.81 -9.72
C VAL A 57 -0.22 -8.24 -9.55
N ASN A 58 -1.52 -8.43 -9.31
CA ASN A 58 -2.09 -9.75 -9.03
C ASN A 58 -2.02 -10.70 -10.23
N HIS A 59 -2.02 -10.17 -11.45
CA HIS A 59 -1.84 -10.98 -12.67
C HIS A 59 -0.37 -11.20 -13.05
N GLY A 60 0.59 -10.73 -12.26
CA GLY A 60 2.02 -10.93 -12.53
C GLY A 60 2.53 -10.17 -13.76
N HIS A 61 1.92 -9.02 -14.07
CA HIS A 61 2.43 -8.11 -15.10
C HIS A 61 3.58 -7.21 -14.58
N VAL A 62 3.95 -7.37 -13.30
CA VAL A 62 5.12 -6.81 -12.63
C VAL A 62 5.75 -7.87 -11.72
#